data_AF-A0A5N9GQF0-F1
#
_entry.id   AF-A0A5N9GQF0-F1
#
_cell.length_a   1.000
_cell.length_b   1.000
_cell.length_c   1.000
_cell.angle_alpha   90.00
_cell.angle_beta   90.00
_cell.angle_gamma   90.00
#
_symmetry.space_group_name_H-M   'P 1'
#
loop_
_entity.id
_entity.type
_entity.pdbx_description
1 polymer ?
#
loop_
_entity_poly.entity_id
_entity_poly.type
_entity_poly.pdbx_seq_one_letter_code
_entity_poly.pdbx_strand_id
1 'polypeptide(L)'
;MRSMNMREAETVLLQIRQLMKDLNIIFFLRHGTCLGPVRDGELIPWDDDIDIGSIIGMNNLDEETIYTAVTAFRTAGFEVNILETNFHIGIEMSKSGIPIDWTCYRIIENNIFQYPGIKIPVHLYENLDTVCLLEEHFFVPNPPEEYLTLKYGPEWRVPKKSNFEDDIIDSISESEIIEMSGKFSRILKFLFPYKNIARVQILNADMKPIKNIEVTVVGIGRQTTDKRGYAKFYLANEDYYAMTVGNGKEREILYEEILKPGGKYLYFQDLNQRSGRMHALKEEI
;
A
#
# COMPACT_ATOMS: atom_id res chain seq x y z
N MET A 1 0.69 6.25 -13.97
CA MET A 1 -0.04 5.05 -14.44
C MET A 1 -1.14 5.46 -15.41
N ARG A 2 -1.78 4.50 -16.09
CA ARG A 2 -2.85 4.76 -17.06
C ARG A 2 -4.19 4.52 -16.36
N SER A 3 -5.09 5.49 -16.41
CA SER A 3 -6.43 5.34 -15.82
C SER A 3 -7.19 4.16 -16.43
N MET A 4 -8.05 3.55 -15.62
CA MET A 4 -8.92 2.46 -16.04
C MET A 4 -9.89 2.87 -17.15
N ASN A 5 -10.36 1.88 -17.91
CA ASN A 5 -11.60 2.05 -18.66
C ASN A 5 -12.78 1.93 -17.68
N MET A 6 -13.46 3.04 -17.39
CA MET A 6 -14.51 3.08 -16.36
C MET A 6 -15.62 2.07 -16.57
N ARG A 7 -16.09 1.86 -17.81
CA ARG A 7 -17.16 0.90 -18.09
C ARG A 7 -16.74 -0.54 -17.78
N GLU A 8 -15.49 -0.89 -18.11
CA GLU A 8 -14.92 -2.19 -17.76
C GLU A 8 -14.72 -2.30 -16.24
N ALA A 9 -14.23 -1.25 -15.58
CA ALA A 9 -14.04 -1.22 -14.13
C ALA A 9 -15.36 -1.43 -13.37
N GLU A 10 -16.43 -0.73 -13.75
CA GLU A 10 -17.77 -0.90 -13.18
C GLU A 10 -18.29 -2.34 -13.36
N THR A 11 -18.13 -2.89 -14.57
CA THR A 11 -18.54 -4.26 -14.89
C THR A 11 -17.77 -5.29 -14.06
N VAL A 12 -16.45 -5.11 -13.94
CA VAL A 12 -15.57 -5.97 -13.16
C VAL A 12 -15.88 -5.88 -11.67
N LEU A 13 -16.11 -4.68 -11.12
CA LEU A 13 -16.46 -4.49 -9.71
C LEU A 13 -17.78 -5.18 -9.35
N LEU A 14 -18.81 -5.06 -10.20
CA LEU A 14 -20.08 -5.76 -10.01
C LEU A 14 -19.91 -7.29 -10.09
N GLN A 15 -19.05 -7.77 -10.98
CA GLN A 15 -18.74 -9.21 -11.07
C GLN A 15 -18.01 -9.72 -9.82
N ILE A 16 -17.04 -8.96 -9.31
CA ILE A 16 -16.34 -9.29 -8.05
C ILE A 16 -17.35 -9.36 -6.91
N ARG A 17 -18.22 -8.35 -6.79
CA ARG A 17 -19.29 -8.32 -5.79
C ARG A 17 -20.15 -9.58 -5.85
N GLN A 18 -20.58 -9.99 -7.04
CA GLN A 18 -21.42 -11.17 -7.21
C GLN A 18 -20.69 -12.46 -6.80
N LEU A 19 -19.43 -12.64 -7.24
CA LEU A 19 -18.63 -13.82 -6.87
C LEU A 19 -18.39 -13.91 -5.36
N MET A 20 -18.02 -12.80 -4.73
CA MET A 20 -17.80 -12.74 -3.28
C MET A 20 -19.10 -13.04 -2.50
N LYS A 21 -20.24 -12.51 -2.98
CA LYS A 21 -21.55 -12.78 -2.41
C LYS A 21 -21.92 -14.27 -2.51
N ASP A 22 -21.69 -14.90 -3.65
CA ASP A 22 -21.97 -16.33 -3.86
C ASP A 22 -21.11 -17.22 -2.94
N LEU A 23 -19.92 -16.75 -2.57
CA LEU A 23 -19.01 -17.41 -1.63
C LEU A 23 -19.25 -17.02 -0.16
N ASN A 24 -20.21 -16.14 0.13
CA ASN A 24 -20.45 -15.54 1.43
C ASN A 24 -19.22 -14.85 2.05
N ILE A 25 -18.36 -14.27 1.21
CA ILE A 25 -17.18 -13.51 1.63
C ILE A 25 -17.54 -12.03 1.73
N ILE A 26 -17.29 -11.45 2.89
CA ILE A 26 -17.40 -10.00 3.10
C ILE A 26 -16.07 -9.34 2.71
N PHE A 27 -16.17 -8.36 1.82
CA PHE A 27 -15.08 -7.44 1.48
C PHE A 27 -15.57 -6.00 1.63
N PHE A 28 -14.64 -5.08 1.85
CA PHE A 28 -14.87 -3.64 1.88
C PHE A 28 -14.06 -2.97 0.77
N LEU A 29 -14.54 -1.81 0.30
CA LEU A 29 -13.77 -0.96 -0.59
C LEU A 29 -12.63 -0.32 0.21
N ARG A 30 -11.45 -0.17 -0.40
CA ARG A 30 -10.31 0.53 0.21
C ARG A 30 -9.79 1.60 -0.74
N HIS A 31 -8.90 2.46 -0.23
CA HIS A 31 -8.15 3.43 -1.05
C HIS A 31 -9.05 4.28 -1.98
N GLY A 32 -8.68 4.46 -3.25
CA GLY A 32 -9.38 5.27 -4.24
C GLY A 32 -10.78 4.75 -4.53
N THR A 33 -10.92 3.41 -4.54
CA THR A 33 -12.21 2.73 -4.72
C THR A 33 -13.17 2.97 -3.54
N CYS A 34 -12.68 3.20 -2.32
CA CYS A 34 -13.49 3.66 -1.18
C CYS A 34 -13.73 5.18 -1.22
N LEU A 35 -12.68 5.95 -1.52
CA LEU A 35 -12.70 7.41 -1.50
C LEU A 35 -13.71 7.97 -2.49
N GLY A 36 -13.74 7.45 -3.72
CA GLY A 36 -14.66 7.86 -4.78
C GLY A 36 -16.12 7.88 -4.33
N PRO A 37 -16.73 6.74 -3.98
CA PRO A 37 -18.15 6.70 -3.60
C PRO A 37 -18.46 7.46 -2.31
N VAL A 38 -17.55 7.51 -1.34
CA VAL A 38 -17.76 8.28 -0.10
C VAL A 38 -17.71 9.80 -0.35
N ARG A 39 -16.84 10.26 -1.25
CA ARG A 39 -16.66 11.69 -1.54
C ARG A 39 -17.63 12.19 -2.62
N ASP A 40 -17.70 11.47 -3.73
CA ASP A 40 -18.31 11.90 -4.99
C ASP A 40 -19.50 11.02 -5.43
N GLY A 41 -19.71 9.86 -4.80
CA GLY A 41 -20.77 8.90 -5.16
C GLY A 41 -20.46 8.04 -6.39
N GLU A 42 -19.23 8.09 -6.90
CA GLU A 42 -18.77 7.38 -8.09
C GLU A 42 -17.31 6.93 -7.96
N LEU A 43 -16.85 6.04 -8.85
CA LEU A 43 -15.43 5.69 -8.94
C LEU A 43 -14.62 6.91 -9.44
N ILE A 44 -13.38 7.06 -8.97
CA ILE A 44 -12.52 8.18 -9.35
C ILE A 44 -12.16 8.06 -10.85
N PRO A 45 -12.48 9.04 -11.72
CA PRO A 45 -12.33 8.88 -13.17
C PRO A 45 -10.89 8.73 -13.69
N TRP A 46 -9.90 9.01 -12.84
CA TRP A 46 -8.48 8.91 -13.15
C TRP A 46 -7.74 7.84 -12.34
N ASP A 47 -8.46 7.06 -11.51
CA ASP A 47 -7.89 5.88 -10.85
C ASP A 47 -7.48 4.84 -11.90
N ASP A 48 -6.52 4.02 -11.53
CA ASP A 48 -5.88 3.02 -12.38
C ASP A 48 -6.13 1.57 -11.93
N ASP A 49 -6.76 1.36 -10.77
CA ASP A 49 -7.10 0.05 -10.25
C ASP A 49 -8.40 0.00 -9.42
N ILE A 50 -8.80 -1.22 -9.08
CA ILE A 50 -9.86 -1.50 -8.09
C ILE A 50 -9.22 -2.05 -6.85
N ASP A 51 -9.52 -1.42 -5.72
CA ASP A 51 -8.91 -1.68 -4.44
C ASP A 51 -9.97 -2.22 -3.47
N ILE A 52 -9.85 -3.47 -3.04
CA ILE A 52 -10.76 -4.11 -2.08
C ILE A 52 -10.00 -4.86 -0.98
N GLY A 53 -10.62 -5.01 0.19
CA GLY A 53 -9.99 -5.66 1.33
C GLY A 53 -10.92 -6.55 2.13
N SER A 54 -10.31 -7.52 2.82
CA SER A 54 -10.95 -8.36 3.84
C SER A 54 -9.97 -8.56 5.00
N ILE A 55 -10.43 -9.03 6.16
CA ILE A 55 -9.55 -9.28 7.33
C ILE A 55 -9.65 -10.75 7.73
N ILE A 56 -8.51 -11.43 7.77
CA ILE A 56 -8.40 -12.84 8.17
C ILE A 56 -8.78 -12.96 9.65
N GLY A 57 -9.70 -13.88 9.95
CA GLY A 57 -10.27 -14.09 11.28
C GLY A 57 -11.50 -13.22 11.59
N MET A 58 -11.92 -12.35 10.67
CA MET A 58 -13.18 -11.60 10.75
C MET A 58 -14.15 -12.04 9.67
N ASN A 59 -15.45 -11.89 9.91
CA ASN A 59 -16.49 -12.16 8.92
C ASN A 59 -16.39 -13.54 8.25
N ASN A 60 -15.98 -14.55 9.02
CA ASN A 60 -15.75 -15.93 8.57
C ASN A 60 -14.70 -16.09 7.46
N LEU A 61 -13.79 -15.12 7.30
CA LEU A 61 -12.66 -15.23 6.39
C LEU A 61 -11.49 -15.97 7.05
N ASP A 62 -10.99 -16.99 6.38
CA ASP A 62 -9.77 -17.73 6.70
C ASP A 62 -8.98 -18.03 5.43
N GLU A 63 -7.81 -18.66 5.54
CA GLU A 63 -6.96 -18.93 4.37
C GLU A 63 -7.63 -19.91 3.39
N GLU A 64 -8.40 -20.90 3.87
CA GLU A 64 -9.09 -21.87 3.01
C GLU A 64 -10.17 -21.20 2.14
N THR A 65 -10.98 -20.34 2.74
CA THR A 65 -12.00 -19.54 2.03
C THR A 65 -11.36 -18.57 1.04
N ILE A 66 -10.20 -17.98 1.36
CA ILE A 66 -9.42 -17.14 0.42
C ILE A 66 -9.01 -17.95 -0.81
N TYR A 67 -8.39 -19.12 -0.66
CA TYR A 67 -7.97 -19.91 -1.83
C TYR A 67 -9.14 -20.50 -2.62
N THR A 68 -10.28 -20.74 -1.96
CA THR A 68 -11.54 -21.09 -2.61
C THR A 68 -12.01 -19.95 -3.53
N ALA A 69 -11.97 -18.72 -3.03
CA ALA A 69 -12.29 -17.54 -3.84
C ALA A 69 -11.32 -17.32 -4.99
N VAL A 70 -10.01 -17.48 -4.76
CA VAL A 70 -9.00 -17.43 -5.83
C VAL A 70 -9.33 -18.42 -6.95
N THR A 71 -9.75 -19.64 -6.61
CA THR A 71 -10.16 -20.63 -7.60
C THR A 71 -11.37 -20.16 -8.39
N ALA A 72 -12.39 -19.62 -7.71
CA ALA A 72 -13.58 -19.07 -8.35
C ALA A 72 -13.26 -17.88 -9.29
N PHE A 73 -12.37 -16.97 -8.89
CA PHE A 73 -11.90 -15.87 -9.72
C PHE A 73 -11.20 -16.38 -10.98
N ARG A 74 -10.27 -17.35 -10.85
CA ARG A 74 -9.61 -17.98 -12.00
C ARG A 74 -10.61 -18.64 -12.94
N THR A 75 -11.59 -19.38 -12.41
CA THR A 75 -12.65 -20.00 -13.22
C THR A 75 -13.52 -18.94 -13.92
N ALA A 76 -13.75 -17.80 -13.28
CA ALA A 76 -14.43 -16.66 -13.89
C ALA A 76 -13.57 -15.87 -14.89
N GLY A 77 -12.33 -16.29 -15.16
CA GLY A 77 -11.45 -15.69 -16.16
C GLY A 77 -10.67 -14.47 -15.67
N PHE A 78 -10.47 -14.33 -14.35
CA PHE A 78 -9.48 -13.40 -13.81
C PHE A 78 -8.09 -14.04 -13.88
N GLU A 79 -7.10 -13.25 -14.28
CA GLU A 79 -5.70 -13.57 -14.00
C GLU A 79 -5.45 -13.30 -12.52
N VAL A 80 -4.72 -14.18 -11.82
CA VAL A 80 -4.54 -14.07 -10.38
C VAL A 80 -3.12 -14.48 -9.97
N ASN A 81 -2.41 -13.54 -9.35
CA ASN A 81 -1.15 -13.75 -8.65
C ASN A 81 -1.36 -13.58 -7.14
N ILE A 82 -0.58 -14.30 -6.34
CA ILE A 82 -0.70 -14.27 -4.87
C ILE A 82 0.66 -13.87 -4.29
N LEU A 83 0.65 -12.86 -3.42
CA LEU A 83 1.79 -12.43 -2.63
C LEU A 83 1.46 -12.62 -1.15
N GLU A 84 2.27 -13.39 -0.43
CA GLU A 84 2.06 -13.63 0.99
C GLU A 84 3.15 -12.99 1.83
N THR A 85 2.73 -12.20 2.81
CA THR A 85 3.62 -11.53 3.75
C THR A 85 3.17 -11.78 5.19
N ASN A 86 3.97 -11.37 6.17
CA ASN A 86 3.56 -11.43 7.57
C ASN A 86 2.35 -10.51 7.89
N PHE A 87 2.00 -9.58 7.00
CA PHE A 87 0.94 -8.59 7.23
C PHE A 87 -0.35 -8.90 6.50
N HIS A 88 -0.29 -9.60 5.37
CA HIS A 88 -1.45 -9.86 4.53
C HIS A 88 -1.21 -11.01 3.54
N ILE A 89 -2.30 -11.51 2.94
CA ILE A 89 -2.29 -12.26 1.68
C ILE A 89 -2.83 -11.30 0.62
N GLY A 90 -2.01 -10.92 -0.34
CA GLY A 90 -2.36 -10.04 -1.45
C GLY A 90 -2.75 -10.90 -2.65
N ILE A 91 -3.94 -10.66 -3.19
CA ILE A 91 -4.44 -11.33 -4.38
C ILE A 91 -4.50 -10.26 -5.48
N GLU A 92 -3.41 -10.17 -6.24
CA GLU A 92 -3.32 -9.31 -7.41
C GLU A 92 -4.09 -9.98 -8.55
N MET A 93 -5.12 -9.30 -9.05
CA MET A 93 -5.96 -9.81 -10.13
C MET A 93 -5.97 -8.86 -11.32
N SER A 94 -6.27 -9.40 -12.49
CA SER A 94 -6.54 -8.60 -13.68
C SER A 94 -7.72 -9.20 -14.47
N LYS A 95 -8.56 -8.33 -15.03
CA LYS A 95 -9.59 -8.73 -15.99
C LYS A 95 -10.00 -7.58 -16.90
N SER A 96 -10.18 -7.83 -18.19
CA SER A 96 -10.48 -6.79 -19.19
C SER A 96 -9.49 -5.61 -19.18
N GLY A 97 -8.24 -5.85 -18.76
CA GLY A 97 -7.24 -4.80 -18.59
C GLY A 97 -7.44 -3.90 -17.36
N ILE A 98 -8.30 -4.29 -16.42
CA ILE A 98 -8.52 -3.64 -15.12
C ILE A 98 -7.68 -4.37 -14.07
N PRO A 99 -6.67 -3.70 -13.48
CA PRO A 99 -5.97 -4.20 -12.29
C PRO A 99 -6.90 -4.18 -11.07
N ILE A 100 -6.81 -5.21 -10.23
CA ILE A 100 -7.55 -5.30 -8.96
C ILE A 100 -6.59 -5.79 -7.88
N ASP A 101 -6.55 -5.11 -6.74
CA ASP A 101 -5.90 -5.58 -5.52
C ASP A 101 -6.99 -6.03 -4.54
N TRP A 102 -7.05 -7.33 -4.26
CA TRP A 102 -7.76 -7.85 -3.11
C TRP A 102 -6.77 -8.21 -2.00
N THR A 103 -6.68 -7.34 -0.98
CA THR A 103 -5.79 -7.55 0.16
C THR A 103 -6.54 -8.17 1.35
N CYS A 104 -6.09 -9.34 1.79
CA CYS A 104 -6.57 -10.02 3.00
C CYS A 104 -5.63 -9.76 4.18
N TYR A 105 -5.99 -8.84 5.07
CA TYR A 105 -5.12 -8.38 6.16
C TYR A 105 -5.07 -9.34 7.35
N ARG A 106 -3.91 -9.39 8.01
CA ARG A 106 -3.73 -9.99 9.33
C ARG A 106 -3.76 -8.91 10.41
N ILE A 107 -4.42 -9.20 11.53
CA ILE A 107 -4.49 -8.30 12.69
C ILE A 107 -3.20 -8.39 13.49
N ILE A 108 -2.57 -7.24 13.74
CA ILE A 108 -1.37 -7.11 14.57
C ILE A 108 -1.60 -5.97 15.56
N GLU A 109 -1.53 -6.28 16.86
CA GLU A 109 -1.76 -5.31 17.95
C GLU A 109 -3.06 -4.47 17.75
N ASN A 110 -4.19 -5.11 17.38
CA ASN A 110 -5.49 -4.48 17.09
C ASN A 110 -5.51 -3.53 15.87
N ASN A 111 -4.56 -3.68 14.95
CA ASN A 111 -4.48 -2.88 13.73
C ASN A 111 -4.26 -3.77 12.51
N ILE A 112 -4.58 -3.23 11.33
CA ILE A 112 -4.11 -3.70 10.03
C ILE A 112 -3.16 -2.67 9.44
N PHE A 113 -2.26 -3.10 8.56
CA PHE A 113 -1.28 -2.24 7.92
C PHE A 113 -1.58 -2.17 6.43
N GLN A 114 -2.01 -0.99 5.97
CA GLN A 114 -2.28 -0.74 4.55
C GLN A 114 -1.09 0.00 3.92
N TYR A 115 -0.87 -0.19 2.62
CA TYR A 115 0.18 0.50 1.89
C TYR A 115 0.11 2.03 2.07
N PRO A 116 1.23 2.77 2.20
CA PRO A 116 2.63 2.30 2.24
C PRO A 116 3.16 1.94 3.64
N GLY A 117 2.28 1.57 4.58
CA GLY A 117 2.61 1.29 5.98
C GLY A 117 1.72 2.03 6.98
N ILE A 118 0.54 2.47 6.55
CA ILE A 118 -0.45 3.17 7.36
C ILE A 118 -1.11 2.17 8.31
N LYS A 119 -1.05 2.48 9.59
CA LYS A 119 -1.69 1.72 10.66
C LYS A 119 -3.17 2.12 10.72
N ILE A 120 -4.06 1.18 10.41
CA ILE A 120 -5.50 1.40 10.52
C ILE A 120 -6.07 0.55 11.66
N PRO A 121 -6.77 1.13 12.64
CA PRO A 121 -7.39 0.39 13.73
C PRO A 121 -8.46 -0.60 13.25
N VAL A 122 -8.46 -1.81 13.83
CA VAL A 122 -9.42 -2.88 13.47
C VAL A 122 -10.86 -2.50 13.82
N HIS A 123 -11.08 -1.64 14.82
CA HIS A 123 -12.43 -1.25 15.23
C HIS A 123 -13.26 -0.60 14.10
N LEU A 124 -12.59 0.02 13.11
CA LEU A 124 -13.24 0.57 11.92
C LEU A 124 -13.87 -0.50 11.01
N TYR A 125 -13.53 -1.77 11.23
CA TYR A 125 -13.98 -2.92 10.43
C TYR A 125 -14.87 -3.89 11.22
N GLU A 126 -15.05 -3.69 12.53
CA GLU A 126 -15.90 -4.56 13.36
C GLU A 126 -17.37 -4.44 12.96
N ASN A 127 -17.82 -3.24 12.59
CA ASN A 127 -19.17 -2.97 12.11
C ASN A 127 -19.10 -2.06 10.89
N LEU A 128 -18.88 -2.67 9.71
CA LEU A 128 -18.76 -1.95 8.44
C LEU A 128 -20.01 -1.09 8.16
N ASP A 129 -19.80 0.09 7.58
CA ASP A 129 -20.85 0.93 7.04
C ASP A 129 -21.05 0.58 5.55
N THR A 130 -22.05 1.18 4.91
CA THR A 130 -22.35 0.96 3.49
C THR A 130 -22.40 2.26 2.72
N VAL A 131 -21.89 2.21 1.49
CA VAL A 131 -22.04 3.28 0.50
C VAL A 131 -22.78 2.75 -0.74
N CYS A 132 -23.57 3.61 -1.38
CA CYS A 132 -24.21 3.29 -2.65
C CYS A 132 -23.24 3.60 -3.80
N LEU A 133 -22.98 2.62 -4.66
CA LEU A 133 -22.16 2.76 -5.85
C LEU A 133 -22.72 1.82 -6.91
N LEU A 134 -22.94 2.32 -8.13
CA LEU A 134 -23.51 1.52 -9.24
C LEU A 134 -24.86 0.87 -8.88
N GLU A 135 -25.72 1.62 -8.18
CA GLU A 135 -27.03 1.18 -7.69
C GLU A 135 -26.98 -0.02 -6.70
N GLU A 136 -25.79 -0.35 -6.20
CA GLU A 136 -25.52 -1.45 -5.29
C GLU A 136 -24.90 -0.94 -3.98
N HIS A 137 -25.04 -1.72 -2.91
CA HIS A 137 -24.46 -1.39 -1.60
C HIS A 137 -23.12 -2.08 -1.39
N PHE A 138 -22.06 -1.30 -1.19
CA PHE A 138 -20.73 -1.80 -0.88
C PHE A 138 -20.33 -1.46 0.55
N PHE A 139 -19.60 -2.37 1.21
CA PHE A 139 -19.08 -2.10 2.55
C PHE A 139 -17.88 -1.16 2.50
N VAL A 140 -17.81 -0.29 3.50
CA VAL A 140 -16.70 0.64 3.75
C VAL A 140 -16.36 0.63 5.24
N PRO A 141 -15.15 1.08 5.64
CA PRO A 141 -14.82 1.28 7.05
C PRO A 141 -15.79 2.24 7.74
N ASN A 142 -15.99 2.09 9.05
CA ASN A 142 -16.97 2.85 9.82
C ASN A 142 -16.33 3.57 11.03
N PRO A 143 -16.41 4.91 11.12
CA PRO A 143 -16.96 5.81 10.12
C PRO A 143 -15.99 5.98 8.93
N PRO A 144 -16.50 6.11 7.69
CA PRO A 144 -15.64 6.21 6.51
C PRO A 144 -14.77 7.48 6.53
N GLU A 145 -15.25 8.57 7.13
CA GLU A 145 -14.48 9.80 7.27
C GLU A 145 -13.25 9.65 8.14
N GLU A 146 -13.31 8.83 9.20
CA GLU A 146 -12.14 8.56 10.05
C GLU A 146 -11.10 7.77 9.27
N TYR A 147 -11.53 6.70 8.57
CA TYR A 147 -10.64 5.94 7.70
C TYR A 147 -9.96 6.81 6.64
N LEU A 148 -10.72 7.62 5.91
CA LEU A 148 -10.18 8.47 4.86
C LEU A 148 -9.26 9.56 5.42
N THR A 149 -9.53 10.06 6.64
CA THR A 149 -8.63 11.01 7.32
C THR A 149 -7.31 10.35 7.73
N LEU A 150 -7.34 9.11 8.24
CA LEU A 150 -6.12 8.36 8.55
C LEU A 150 -5.32 8.05 7.27
N LYS A 151 -6.02 7.65 6.21
CA LYS A 151 -5.40 7.20 4.94
C LYS A 151 -4.82 8.34 4.11
N TYR A 152 -5.56 9.44 3.97
CA TYR A 152 -5.26 10.54 3.04
C TYR A 152 -5.04 11.88 3.74
N GLY A 153 -5.08 11.93 5.06
CA GLY A 153 -4.98 13.18 5.82
C GLY A 153 -6.27 14.01 5.80
N PRO A 154 -6.26 15.19 6.47
CA PRO A 154 -7.47 15.99 6.68
C PRO A 154 -8.07 16.59 5.40
N GLU A 155 -7.28 16.70 4.34
CA GLU A 155 -7.70 17.30 3.05
C GLU A 155 -8.23 16.26 2.05
N TRP A 156 -8.56 15.04 2.49
CA TRP A 156 -9.04 13.95 1.62
C TRP A 156 -10.27 14.30 0.77
N ARG A 157 -11.06 15.29 1.22
CA ARG A 157 -12.23 15.82 0.48
C ARG A 157 -11.85 16.68 -0.72
N VAL A 158 -10.60 17.09 -0.86
CA VAL A 158 -10.12 17.84 -2.03
C VAL A 158 -9.68 16.84 -3.11
N PRO A 159 -10.33 16.83 -4.29
CA PRO A 159 -9.93 15.91 -5.36
C PRO A 159 -8.52 16.21 -5.86
N LYS A 160 -7.67 15.17 -5.90
CA LYS A 160 -6.29 15.26 -6.38
C LYS A 160 -6.03 14.22 -7.47
N LYS A 161 -5.45 14.67 -8.59
CA LYS A 161 -5.00 13.81 -9.70
C LYS A 161 -3.52 13.41 -9.59
N SER A 162 -2.76 14.18 -8.82
CA SER A 162 -1.32 14.03 -8.63
C SER A 162 -0.96 14.59 -7.26
N ASN A 163 0.17 14.15 -6.70
CA ASN A 163 0.69 14.61 -5.40
C ASN A 163 -0.28 14.26 -4.25
N PHE A 164 -1.12 13.25 -4.41
CA PHE A 164 -1.92 12.71 -3.30
C PHE A 164 -1.02 11.88 -2.37
N GLU A 165 0.08 11.36 -2.91
CA GLU A 165 1.14 10.63 -2.22
C GLU A 165 1.74 11.49 -1.11
N ASP A 166 1.89 12.80 -1.32
CA ASP A 166 2.34 13.73 -0.30
C ASP A 166 1.43 13.71 0.93
N ASP A 167 0.10 13.75 0.73
CA ASP A 167 -0.85 13.74 1.84
C ASP A 167 -0.84 12.40 2.59
N ILE A 168 -0.75 11.28 1.84
CA ILE A 168 -0.65 9.93 2.41
C ILE A 168 0.62 9.81 3.25
N ILE A 169 1.76 10.29 2.76
CA ILE A 169 3.01 10.24 3.50
C ILE A 169 2.99 11.17 4.70
N ASP A 170 2.40 12.37 4.57
CA ASP A 170 2.30 13.34 5.66
C ASP A 170 1.23 12.95 6.71
N SER A 171 0.26 12.08 6.38
CA SER A 171 -0.70 11.56 7.35
C SER A 171 -0.09 10.54 8.31
N ILE A 172 1.03 9.92 7.94
CA ILE A 172 1.74 8.95 8.78
C ILE A 172 2.55 9.69 9.84
N SER A 173 2.25 9.45 11.12
CA SER A 173 2.96 10.12 12.19
C SER A 173 4.42 9.67 12.28
N GLU A 174 5.33 10.59 12.61
CA GLU A 174 6.75 10.23 12.83
C GLU A 174 6.90 9.17 13.93
N SER A 175 6.04 9.20 14.95
CA SER A 175 6.02 8.21 16.03
C SER A 175 5.75 6.79 15.55
N GLU A 176 4.86 6.61 14.57
CA GLU A 176 4.53 5.29 14.03
C GLU A 176 5.69 4.70 13.24
N ILE A 177 6.35 5.52 12.42
CA ILE A 177 7.56 5.14 11.67
C ILE A 177 8.66 4.67 12.64
N ILE A 178 8.86 5.38 13.76
CA ILE A 178 9.85 5.03 14.77
C ILE A 178 9.44 3.76 15.53
N GLU A 179 8.17 3.61 15.92
CA GLU A 179 7.69 2.44 16.67
C GLU A 179 7.83 1.15 15.86
N MET A 180 7.43 1.17 14.58
CA MET A 180 7.59 0.01 13.69
C MET A 180 9.08 -0.34 13.50
N SER A 181 9.94 0.66 13.36
CA SER A 181 11.40 0.46 13.31
C SER A 181 11.96 -0.20 14.58
N GLY A 182 11.35 0.07 15.75
CA GLY A 182 11.82 -0.41 17.05
C GLY A 182 11.35 -1.81 17.40
N LYS A 183 10.07 -2.12 17.18
CA LYS A 183 9.45 -3.40 17.55
C LYS A 183 9.77 -4.52 16.55
N PHE A 184 9.52 -4.32 15.26
CA PHE A 184 9.76 -5.34 14.24
C PHE A 184 11.25 -5.62 14.03
N SER A 185 12.11 -4.60 14.13
CA SER A 185 13.54 -4.82 13.90
C SER A 185 14.22 -5.61 15.02
N ARG A 186 13.75 -5.59 16.28
CA ARG A 186 14.44 -6.27 17.39
C ARG A 186 14.42 -7.79 17.29
N ILE A 187 13.27 -8.38 16.99
CA ILE A 187 13.10 -9.84 16.89
C ILE A 187 13.85 -10.38 15.67
N LEU A 188 13.71 -9.70 14.54
CA LEU A 188 14.32 -10.10 13.28
C LEU A 188 15.84 -9.85 13.23
N LYS A 189 16.34 -8.78 13.88
CA LYS A 189 17.81 -8.57 14.10
C LYS A 189 18.43 -9.64 14.99
N PHE A 190 17.68 -10.21 15.93
CA PHE A 190 18.19 -11.27 16.82
C PHE A 190 18.33 -12.61 16.09
N LEU A 191 17.38 -12.97 15.23
CA LEU A 191 17.39 -14.25 14.51
C LEU A 191 18.26 -14.23 13.24
N PHE A 192 18.36 -13.10 12.53
CA PHE A 192 19.07 -12.99 11.25
C PHE A 192 19.83 -11.66 11.11
N PRO A 193 20.95 -11.47 11.83
CA PRO A 193 21.56 -10.16 12.08
C PRO A 193 22.14 -9.43 10.85
N TYR A 194 22.45 -10.14 9.75
CA TYR A 194 23.18 -9.53 8.61
C TYR A 194 22.60 -9.82 7.21
N LYS A 195 21.80 -10.87 7.02
CA LYS A 195 21.28 -11.25 5.69
C LYS A 195 20.14 -10.34 5.20
N ASN A 196 19.47 -9.66 6.11
CA ASN A 196 18.22 -8.95 5.81
C ASN A 196 18.38 -7.42 5.72
N ILE A 197 19.62 -6.92 5.72
CA ILE A 197 19.89 -5.48 5.62
C ILE A 197 19.95 -5.08 4.15
N ALA A 198 18.87 -4.45 3.68
CA ALA A 198 18.86 -3.73 2.41
C ALA A 198 19.70 -2.44 2.52
N ARG A 199 20.37 -2.07 1.43
CA ARG A 199 21.22 -0.89 1.35
C ARG A 199 20.76 -0.03 0.18
N VAL A 200 20.50 1.24 0.42
CA VAL A 200 20.14 2.20 -0.63
C VAL A 200 21.20 3.28 -0.67
N GLN A 201 21.92 3.41 -1.79
CA GLN A 201 22.88 4.48 -2.01
C GLN A 201 22.19 5.66 -2.68
N ILE A 202 22.31 6.83 -2.06
CA ILE A 202 21.76 8.08 -2.60
C ILE A 202 22.87 8.81 -3.36
N LEU A 203 22.61 9.07 -4.64
CA LEU A 203 23.52 9.73 -5.57
C LEU A 203 22.89 11.02 -6.09
N ASN A 204 23.72 12.06 -6.28
CA ASN A 204 23.30 13.28 -6.96
C ASN A 204 23.30 13.10 -8.50
N ALA A 205 22.93 14.15 -9.24
CA ALA A 205 22.92 14.16 -10.70
C ALA A 205 24.29 13.85 -11.35
N ASP A 206 25.40 14.10 -10.64
CA ASP A 206 26.77 13.78 -11.09
C ASP A 206 27.21 12.36 -10.70
N MET A 207 26.29 11.50 -10.23
CA MET A 207 26.57 10.16 -9.71
C MET A 207 27.51 10.14 -8.49
N LYS A 208 27.58 11.25 -7.74
CA LYS A 208 28.38 11.34 -6.51
C LYS A 208 27.52 11.01 -5.29
N PRO A 209 28.05 10.26 -4.31
CA PRO A 209 27.31 9.94 -3.09
C PRO A 209 26.95 11.18 -2.26
N ILE A 210 25.70 11.20 -1.79
CA ILE A 210 25.19 12.23 -0.89
C ILE A 210 25.26 11.73 0.55
N LYS A 211 26.16 12.32 1.34
CA LYS A 211 26.31 12.03 2.77
C LYS A 211 25.32 12.84 3.61
N ASN A 212 24.99 12.33 4.80
CA ASN A 212 24.19 13.03 5.79
C ASN A 212 22.80 13.49 5.30
N ILE A 213 22.23 12.80 4.31
CA ILE A 213 20.83 13.04 3.91
C ILE A 213 19.93 12.04 4.62
N GLU A 214 18.75 12.50 5.03
CA GLU A 214 17.72 11.65 5.62
C GLU A 214 17.08 10.77 4.56
N VAL A 215 16.91 9.49 4.88
CA VAL A 215 16.17 8.53 4.07
C VAL A 215 15.21 7.81 5.00
N THR A 216 13.94 7.77 4.62
CA THR A 216 12.91 7.01 5.35
C THR A 216 12.38 5.92 4.43
N VAL A 217 12.26 4.70 4.94
CA VAL A 217 11.39 3.68 4.36
C VAL A 217 10.12 3.68 5.21
N VAL A 218 9.00 3.98 4.59
CA VAL A 218 7.72 4.19 5.27
C VAL A 218 7.29 2.89 5.95
N GLY A 219 6.80 3.00 7.19
CA GLY A 219 6.51 1.84 8.04
C GLY A 219 7.73 1.04 8.53
N ILE A 220 8.95 1.33 8.07
CA ILE A 220 10.15 0.58 8.49
C ILE A 220 11.08 1.41 9.36
N GLY A 221 11.31 2.68 9.01
CA GLY A 221 12.14 3.56 9.82
C GLY A 221 12.91 4.60 9.01
N ARG A 222 13.59 5.46 9.76
CA ARG A 222 14.39 6.58 9.26
C ARG A 222 15.86 6.35 9.52
N GLN A 223 16.71 6.71 8.56
CA GLN A 223 18.16 6.61 8.62
C GLN A 223 18.80 7.84 7.99
N THR A 224 20.07 8.06 8.31
CA THR A 224 20.89 9.09 7.66
C THR A 224 21.99 8.40 6.86
N THR A 225 22.24 8.87 5.64
CA THR A 225 23.26 8.26 4.79
C THR A 225 24.67 8.42 5.37
N ASP A 226 25.48 7.38 5.24
CA ASP A 226 26.88 7.41 5.67
C ASP A 226 27.79 8.23 4.72
N LYS A 227 29.10 8.24 4.98
CA LYS A 227 30.09 8.95 4.14
C LYS A 227 30.13 8.48 2.69
N ARG A 228 29.62 7.27 2.41
CA ARG A 228 29.53 6.67 1.07
C ARG A 228 28.13 6.79 0.49
N GLY A 229 27.22 7.52 1.14
CA GLY A 229 25.86 7.77 0.69
C GLY A 229 24.87 6.64 0.95
N TYR A 230 25.21 5.63 1.76
CA TYR A 230 24.31 4.50 2.04
C TYR A 230 23.42 4.74 3.25
N ALA A 231 22.12 4.50 3.08
CA ALA A 231 21.16 4.22 4.15
C ALA A 231 20.90 2.71 4.23
N LYS A 232 20.64 2.19 5.44
CA LYS A 232 20.52 0.75 5.70
C LYS A 232 19.22 0.43 6.43
N PHE A 233 18.40 -0.41 5.84
CA PHE A 233 17.11 -0.80 6.40
C PHE A 233 17.06 -2.31 6.60
N TYR A 234 16.46 -2.72 7.70
CA TYR A 234 16.18 -4.12 7.92
C TYR A 234 14.81 -4.40 7.29
N LEU A 235 14.76 -5.27 6.29
CA LEU A 235 13.52 -5.66 5.62
C LEU A 235 13.17 -7.11 5.96
N ALA A 236 11.90 -7.36 6.25
CA ALA A 236 11.41 -8.71 6.55
C ALA A 236 11.10 -9.50 5.27
N ASN A 237 10.54 -8.82 4.27
CA ASN A 237 10.03 -9.43 3.03
C ASN A 237 10.54 -8.68 1.81
N GLU A 238 10.57 -9.36 0.67
CA GLU A 238 10.54 -8.71 -0.63
C GLU A 238 9.11 -8.20 -0.85
N ASP A 239 8.98 -6.89 -1.06
CA ASP A 239 7.67 -6.21 -1.13
C ASP A 239 7.84 -4.84 -1.79
N TYR A 240 6.70 -4.18 -2.03
CA TYR A 240 6.64 -2.76 -2.36
C TYR A 240 6.81 -1.90 -1.12
N TYR A 241 7.64 -0.88 -1.22
CA TYR A 241 7.88 0.10 -0.16
C TYR A 241 7.83 1.51 -0.73
N ALA A 242 7.21 2.43 0.02
CA ALA A 242 7.42 3.85 -0.21
C ALA A 242 8.63 4.36 0.58
N MET A 243 9.34 5.32 0.02
CA MET A 243 10.50 5.94 0.61
C MET A 243 10.46 7.46 0.48
N THR A 244 11.07 8.15 1.44
CA THR A 244 11.39 9.57 1.30
C THR A 244 12.90 9.78 1.32
N VAL A 245 13.38 10.73 0.51
CA VAL A 245 14.79 11.15 0.48
C VAL A 245 14.85 12.66 0.71
N GLY A 246 15.55 13.08 1.78
CA GLY A 246 15.52 14.46 2.27
C GLY A 246 14.45 14.69 3.34
N ASN A 247 14.21 15.95 3.68
CA ASN A 247 13.29 16.34 4.76
C ASN A 247 12.42 17.56 4.37
N GLY A 248 11.33 17.74 5.12
CA GLY A 248 10.40 18.84 4.92
C GLY A 248 9.74 18.83 3.54
N LYS A 249 9.45 20.02 3.01
CA LYS A 249 8.78 20.21 1.70
C LYS A 249 9.69 19.95 0.49
N GLU A 250 10.99 19.83 0.71
CA GLU A 250 11.97 19.61 -0.36
C GLU A 250 12.31 18.12 -0.55
N ARG A 251 11.71 17.24 0.26
CA ARG A 251 11.93 15.79 0.17
C ARG A 251 11.44 15.25 -1.17
N GLU A 252 12.09 14.18 -1.62
CA GLU A 252 11.61 13.35 -2.72
C GLU A 252 10.79 12.18 -2.14
N ILE A 253 9.69 11.80 -2.80
CA ILE A 253 8.86 10.65 -2.48
C ILE A 253 8.99 9.63 -3.62
N LEU A 254 9.50 8.45 -3.26
CA LEU A 254 9.48 7.26 -4.08
C LEU A 254 8.31 6.43 -3.59
N TYR A 255 7.20 6.48 -4.30
CA TYR A 255 5.94 5.97 -3.81
C TYR A 255 5.81 4.46 -3.99
N GLU A 256 6.52 3.81 -4.91
CA GLU A 256 6.43 2.36 -5.13
C GLU A 256 7.77 1.78 -5.59
N GLU A 257 8.55 1.25 -4.65
CA GLU A 257 9.85 0.64 -4.89
C GLU A 257 9.89 -0.81 -4.41
N ILE A 258 10.38 -1.72 -5.26
CA ILE A 258 10.55 -3.13 -4.89
C ILE A 258 11.89 -3.29 -4.18
N LEU A 259 11.84 -3.62 -2.89
CA LEU A 259 13.03 -3.88 -2.07
C LEU A 259 12.97 -5.28 -1.49
N LYS A 260 14.13 -5.96 -1.42
CA LYS A 260 14.24 -7.28 -0.81
C LYS A 260 15.28 -7.34 0.31
N PRO A 261 15.14 -8.26 1.27
CA PRO A 261 16.10 -8.45 2.34
C PRO A 261 17.51 -8.68 1.78
N GLY A 262 18.47 -7.86 2.20
CA GLY A 262 19.86 -7.97 1.76
C GLY A 262 20.18 -7.31 0.41
N GLY A 263 19.17 -6.81 -0.30
CA GLY A 263 19.32 -6.14 -1.60
C GLY A 263 20.19 -4.87 -1.51
N LYS A 264 20.76 -4.47 -2.65
CA LYS A 264 21.54 -3.23 -2.79
C LYS A 264 20.98 -2.42 -3.93
N TYR A 265 20.73 -1.14 -3.67
CA TYR A 265 20.00 -0.29 -4.58
C TYR A 265 20.71 1.05 -4.75
N LEU A 266 20.62 1.60 -5.95
CA LEU A 266 21.07 2.94 -6.29
C LEU A 266 19.85 3.82 -6.54
N TYR A 267 19.85 4.99 -5.91
CA TYR A 267 18.91 6.06 -6.21
C TYR A 267 19.65 7.27 -6.77
N PHE A 268 19.14 7.82 -7.86
CA PHE A 268 19.61 9.07 -8.44
C PHE A 268 18.55 10.14 -8.19
N GLN A 269 18.92 11.18 -7.44
CA GLN A 269 18.01 12.30 -7.18
C GLN A 269 17.53 12.91 -8.48
N ASP A 270 16.23 13.18 -8.56
CA ASP A 270 15.62 13.94 -9.64
C ASP A 270 14.83 15.10 -9.03
N LEU A 271 15.49 16.25 -8.98
CA LEU A 271 14.89 17.44 -8.38
C LEU A 271 13.74 18.02 -9.21
N ASN A 272 13.52 17.54 -10.45
CA ASN A 272 12.42 17.98 -11.31
C ASN A 272 11.13 17.22 -11.03
N GLN A 273 11.22 15.99 -10.52
CA GLN A 273 10.07 15.17 -10.13
C GLN A 273 10.24 14.70 -8.69
N ARG A 274 9.70 15.47 -7.76
CA ARG A 274 9.91 15.21 -6.32
C ARG A 274 8.87 14.31 -5.69
N SER A 275 7.69 14.13 -6.29
CA SER A 275 6.64 13.31 -5.69
C SER A 275 6.15 12.22 -6.64
N GLY A 276 5.66 11.13 -6.06
CA GLY A 276 5.02 10.03 -6.78
C GLY A 276 5.92 9.25 -7.75
N ARG A 277 7.25 9.26 -7.56
CA ARG A 277 8.15 8.45 -8.41
C ARG A 277 7.97 6.97 -8.09
N MET A 278 7.97 6.11 -9.08
CA MET A 278 7.82 4.66 -8.92
C MET A 278 8.92 3.94 -9.70
N HIS A 279 9.40 2.81 -9.16
CA HIS A 279 10.50 2.02 -9.71
C HIS A 279 11.74 2.86 -10.09
N ALA A 280 12.05 3.85 -9.27
CA ALA A 280 13.18 4.75 -9.47
C ALA A 280 14.51 4.14 -8.99
N LEU A 281 14.47 3.15 -8.10
CA LEU A 281 15.64 2.43 -7.63
C LEU A 281 16.18 1.46 -8.67
N LYS A 282 17.50 1.36 -8.75
CA LYS A 282 18.19 0.34 -9.55
C LYS A 282 18.87 -0.66 -8.64
N GLU A 283 18.52 -1.93 -8.74
CA GLU A 283 19.23 -2.98 -8.01
C GLU A 283 20.65 -3.19 -8.57
N GLU A 284 21.66 -3.23 -7.70
CA GLU A 284 23.03 -3.62 -8.05
C GLU A 284 23.10 -5.15 -8.19
N ILE A 285 23.53 -5.62 -9.37
CA ILE A 285 23.78 -7.05 -9.65
C ILE A 285 25.15 -7.47 -9.11
#